data_AF-A0A1I7V178-F1
#
_entry.id   AF-A0A1I7V178-F1
#
_cell.length_a   1.000
_cell.length_b   1.000
_cell.length_c   1.000
_cell.angle_alpha   90.00
_cell.angle_beta   90.00
_cell.angle_gamma   90.00
#
_symmetry.space_group_name_H-M   'P 1'
#
loop_
_entity.id
_entity.type
_entity.pdbx_description
1 polymer ?
#
loop_
_entity_poly.entity_id
_entity_poly.type
_entity_poly.pdbx_seq_one_letter_code
_entity_poly.pdbx_strand_id
1 'polypeptide(L)'
;MVNTTDEEAPEAITMVEGVAAIPDGKDSIEDPVDGVSKCSEGNTPSRMPRPVSALSLISQSSGSIWLGAKRTSSCSSSPLSSTCNSMNSFRWTDGSTQGTQGLLWNTNQPDNAHAQTQQCLVALASRSQTIQDQWRWEANRLDDVACGGTVGENGPRAIRAYACGKRA
;
A
#
# COMPACT_ATOMS: atom_id res chain seq x y z
N MET A 1 -4.06 37.79 -5.54
CA MET A 1 -3.81 36.47 -6.15
C MET A 1 -3.32 35.57 -5.04
N VAL A 2 -4.21 34.73 -4.49
CA VAL A 2 -3.83 33.78 -3.44
C VAL A 2 -3.55 32.46 -4.16
N ASN A 3 -2.30 32.03 -4.11
CA ASN A 3 -1.85 30.75 -4.65
C ASN A 3 -2.29 29.68 -3.66
N THR A 4 -3.38 28.97 -3.98
CA THR A 4 -3.95 27.96 -3.09
C THR A 4 -3.21 26.64 -3.24
N THR A 5 -2.58 26.27 -2.12
CA THR A 5 -2.51 24.94 -1.52
C THR A 5 -1.67 23.88 -2.22
N ASP A 6 -0.52 23.61 -1.60
CA ASP A 6 -0.01 22.27 -1.38
C ASP A 6 -1.19 21.31 -1.13
N GLU A 7 -1.51 20.49 -2.12
CA GLU A 7 -2.43 19.38 -1.98
C GLU A 7 -1.70 18.34 -1.11
N GLU A 8 -1.91 18.41 0.20
CA GLU A 8 -1.44 17.39 1.13
C GLU A 8 -1.87 16.02 0.59
N ALA A 9 -0.88 15.14 0.42
CA ALA A 9 -1.16 13.75 0.11
C ALA A 9 -2.15 13.22 1.17
N PRO A 10 -3.22 12.50 0.76
CA PRO A 10 -4.25 12.05 1.68
C PRO A 10 -3.64 11.24 2.82
N GLU A 11 -4.18 11.43 4.02
CA GLU A 11 -3.63 11.01 5.32
C GLU A 11 -3.24 9.52 5.46
N ALA A 12 -3.63 8.65 4.52
CA ALA A 12 -3.19 7.26 4.48
C ALA A 12 -1.66 7.11 4.37
N ILE A 13 -0.97 8.06 3.74
CA ILE A 13 0.51 8.03 3.65
C ILE A 13 1.16 8.49 4.97
N THR A 14 0.44 9.28 5.79
CA THR A 14 0.92 9.82 7.07
C THR A 14 0.98 8.77 8.20
N MET A 15 0.40 7.59 7.98
CA MET A 15 0.37 6.47 8.94
C MET A 15 1.66 5.63 8.92
N VAL A 16 2.52 5.86 7.93
CA VAL A 16 3.74 5.09 7.71
C VAL A 16 4.93 5.85 8.29
N GLU A 17 5.62 5.27 9.27
CA GLU A 17 6.78 5.89 9.91
C GLU A 17 8.07 5.71 9.12
N GLY A 18 8.08 4.72 8.22
CA GLY A 18 9.15 4.50 7.27
C GLY A 18 8.72 3.58 6.15
N VAL A 19 9.34 3.74 4.98
CA VAL A 19 9.19 2.83 3.85
C VAL A 19 10.56 2.22 3.57
N ALA A 20 10.59 0.94 3.21
CA ALA A 20 11.81 0.26 2.81
C ALA A 20 11.66 -0.26 1.37
N ALA A 21 12.63 0.08 0.53
CA ALA A 21 12.66 -0.36 -0.86
C ALA A 21 13.00 -1.85 -0.95
N ILE A 22 12.35 -2.55 -1.87
CA ILE A 22 12.72 -3.91 -2.26
C ILE A 22 13.88 -3.78 -3.25
N PRO A 23 15.04 -4.43 -3.00
CA PRO A 23 16.18 -4.36 -3.93
C PRO A 23 15.81 -4.88 -5.33
N ASP A 24 16.33 -4.23 -6.37
CA ASP A 24 16.16 -4.68 -7.75
C ASP A 24 16.59 -6.16 -7.90
N GLY A 25 15.73 -6.97 -8.51
CA GLY A 25 15.98 -8.42 -8.72
C GLY A 25 15.59 -9.33 -7.55
N LYS A 26 14.87 -8.83 -6.53
CA LYS A 26 14.16 -9.66 -5.54
C LYS A 26 12.65 -9.52 -5.71
N ASP A 27 11.96 -10.64 -5.89
CA ASP A 27 10.51 -10.67 -6.18
C ASP A 27 9.63 -10.48 -4.93
N SER A 28 10.19 -10.68 -3.73
CA SER A 28 9.50 -10.47 -2.45
C SER A 28 10.46 -10.56 -1.26
N ILE A 29 10.06 -9.97 -0.13
CA ILE A 29 10.55 -10.35 1.21
C ILE A 29 9.55 -11.37 1.74
N GLU A 30 10.04 -12.47 2.32
CA GLU A 30 9.23 -13.61 2.80
C GLU A 30 8.02 -13.14 3.62
N ASP A 31 6.87 -13.75 3.31
CA ASP A 31 5.54 -13.61 3.91
C ASP A 31 5.29 -12.38 4.83
N PRO A 32 4.46 -11.40 4.41
CA PRO A 32 4.00 -10.31 5.28
C PRO A 32 2.93 -10.78 6.29
N VAL A 33 2.88 -12.09 6.58
CA VAL A 33 1.76 -12.77 7.25
C VAL A 33 1.76 -12.50 8.75
N ASP A 34 2.92 -12.25 9.35
CA ASP A 34 3.05 -11.94 10.78
C ASP A 34 3.70 -10.57 11.01
N GLY A 35 2.88 -9.55 10.81
CA GLY A 35 3.22 -8.16 11.06
C GLY A 35 4.08 -7.57 9.97
N VAL A 36 4.01 -6.26 9.84
CA VAL A 36 5.07 -5.43 9.28
C VAL A 36 6.41 -6.07 9.66
N SER A 37 7.08 -6.72 8.70
CA SER A 37 8.36 -7.35 8.92
C SER A 37 9.23 -6.31 9.58
N LYS A 38 9.60 -6.55 10.85
CA LYS A 38 10.36 -5.62 11.69
C LYS A 38 11.43 -4.98 10.82
N CYS A 39 11.25 -3.72 10.44
CA CYS A 39 12.34 -2.92 9.91
C CYS A 39 13.43 -3.01 10.98
N SER A 40 14.45 -3.87 10.78
CA SER A 40 15.46 -4.11 11.80
C SER A 40 16.10 -2.78 12.16
N GLU A 41 16.21 -2.47 13.46
CA GLU A 41 16.86 -1.28 14.02
C GLU A 41 18.36 -1.16 13.68
N GLY A 42 18.88 -1.97 12.74
CA GLY A 42 20.28 -1.96 12.29
C GLY A 42 20.61 -0.89 11.26
N ASN A 43 19.62 -0.14 10.79
CA ASN A 43 19.83 1.07 9.99
C ASN A 43 18.90 2.15 10.54
N THR A 44 19.23 2.65 11.74
CA THR A 44 18.51 3.76 12.37
C THR A 44 18.23 4.86 11.34
N PRO A 45 16.97 5.10 10.93
CA PRO A 45 16.64 6.38 10.37
C PRO A 45 16.69 7.32 11.56
N SER A 46 17.78 8.09 11.67
CA SER A 46 17.90 9.22 12.58
C SER A 46 16.56 9.95 12.60
N ARG A 47 15.76 9.80 13.67
CA ARG A 47 14.48 10.46 13.95
C ARG A 47 14.09 11.43 12.82
N MET A 48 13.56 10.90 11.72
CA MET A 48 13.49 11.70 10.49
C MET A 48 12.35 12.71 10.63
N PRO A 49 12.63 14.02 10.60
CA PRO A 49 11.65 15.03 11.01
C PRO A 49 10.59 15.36 9.95
N ARG A 50 10.40 14.55 8.90
CA ARG A 50 9.48 14.86 7.79
C ARG A 50 8.88 13.58 7.18
N PRO A 51 7.64 13.61 6.68
CA PRO A 51 7.11 12.52 5.88
C PRO A 51 7.96 12.40 4.61
N VAL A 52 8.80 11.37 4.57
CA VAL A 52 9.53 11.01 3.35
C VAL A 52 8.50 10.39 2.43
N SER A 53 8.20 11.07 1.31
CA SER A 53 7.38 10.46 0.27
C SER A 53 8.00 9.14 -0.14
N ALA A 54 7.24 8.06 -0.06
CA ALA A 54 7.67 6.71 -0.43
C ALA A 54 8.30 6.66 -1.83
N LEU A 55 7.88 7.58 -2.72
CA LEU A 55 8.39 7.76 -4.07
C LEU A 55 9.85 8.20 -4.15
N SER A 56 10.41 8.80 -3.09
CA SER A 56 11.83 9.15 -3.02
C SER A 56 12.74 7.94 -2.80
N LEU A 57 12.18 6.81 -2.37
CA LEU A 57 12.89 5.54 -2.15
C LEU A 57 12.71 4.56 -3.31
N ILE A 58 11.84 4.89 -4.28
CA ILE A 58 11.60 4.10 -5.49
C ILE A 58 12.32 4.79 -6.65
N SER A 59 13.27 4.09 -7.28
CA SER A 59 14.06 4.64 -8.39
C SER A 59 13.23 4.85 -9.66
N GLN A 60 12.21 4.02 -9.88
CA GLN A 60 11.30 4.12 -11.03
C GLN A 60 10.30 5.27 -10.89
N SER A 61 9.63 5.64 -11.98
CA SER A 61 8.60 6.69 -12.01
C SER A 61 7.36 6.37 -11.18
N SER A 62 7.11 5.09 -10.95
CA SER A 62 6.01 4.58 -10.12
C SER A 62 6.31 3.19 -9.57
N GLY A 63 5.55 2.79 -8.55
CA GLY A 63 5.54 1.46 -7.98
C GLY A 63 4.51 1.32 -6.87
N SER A 64 4.13 0.08 -6.60
CA SER A 64 3.25 -0.26 -5.49
C SER A 64 4.04 -0.46 -4.21
N ILE A 65 3.44 -0.09 -3.09
CA ILE A 65 3.99 -0.22 -1.74
C ILE A 65 3.10 -1.18 -0.97
N TRP A 66 3.68 -2.27 -0.46
CA TRP A 66 2.99 -3.17 0.47
C TRP A 66 2.62 -2.46 1.75
N LEU A 67 1.35 -2.58 2.15
CA LEU A 67 0.86 -2.08 3.41
C LEU A 67 0.57 -3.23 4.38
N GLY A 68 0.81 -2.99 5.67
CA GLY A 68 0.52 -3.94 6.76
C GLY A 68 -0.98 -4.08 7.04
N ALA A 69 -1.74 -4.55 6.05
CA ALA A 69 -3.16 -4.84 6.18
C ALA A 69 -3.50 -6.17 5.52
N LYS A 70 -4.49 -6.86 6.08
CA LYS A 70 -4.99 -8.15 5.59
C LYS A 70 -6.49 -8.08 5.38
N ARG A 71 -6.95 -8.81 4.37
CA ARG A 71 -8.38 -9.01 4.16
C ARG A 71 -8.99 -9.66 5.40
N THR A 72 -10.16 -9.19 5.80
CA THR A 72 -10.86 -9.73 6.97
C THR A 72 -11.37 -11.14 6.67
N SER A 73 -11.43 -12.00 7.68
CA SER A 73 -11.91 -13.38 7.50
C SER A 73 -13.33 -13.42 6.95
N SER A 74 -14.20 -12.50 7.37
CA SER A 74 -15.57 -12.33 6.88
C SER A 74 -15.66 -12.00 5.38
N CYS A 75 -14.61 -11.42 4.81
CA CYS A 75 -14.57 -11.02 3.40
C CYS A 75 -13.56 -11.80 2.57
N SER A 76 -12.87 -12.78 3.15
CA SER A 76 -11.79 -13.55 2.51
C SER A 76 -12.23 -14.23 1.21
N SER A 77 -13.45 -14.76 1.17
CA SER A 77 -14.02 -15.46 0.01
C SER A 77 -15.11 -14.65 -0.72
N SER A 78 -15.23 -13.35 -0.44
CA SER A 78 -16.32 -12.51 -0.97
C SER A 78 -15.75 -11.45 -1.91
N PRO A 79 -16.37 -11.24 -3.09
CA PRO A 79 -16.10 -10.07 -3.90
C PRO A 79 -16.75 -8.81 -3.28
N LEU A 80 -16.49 -7.66 -3.91
CA LEU A 80 -17.13 -6.41 -3.55
C LEU A 80 -18.67 -6.55 -3.58
N SER A 81 -19.32 -6.19 -2.47
CA SER A 81 -20.75 -6.36 -2.23
C SER A 81 -21.24 -5.41 -1.14
N SER A 82 -22.54 -5.45 -0.82
CA SER A 82 -23.08 -4.73 0.34
C SER A 82 -22.47 -5.22 1.67
N THR A 83 -22.13 -6.51 1.76
CA THR A 83 -21.52 -7.11 2.96
C THR A 83 -20.03 -6.83 3.04
N CYS A 84 -19.31 -6.92 1.92
CA CYS A 84 -17.86 -6.73 1.86
C CYS A 84 -17.53 -5.55 0.94
N ASN A 85 -17.11 -4.44 1.53
CA ASN A 85 -16.90 -3.18 0.85
C ASN A 85 -15.56 -2.53 1.28
N SER A 86 -15.28 -1.36 0.72
CA SER A 86 -14.06 -0.58 0.96
C SER A 86 -13.81 -0.22 2.43
N MET A 87 -14.84 -0.28 3.28
CA MET A 87 -14.77 0.11 4.69
C MET A 87 -14.60 -1.05 5.65
N ASN A 88 -14.73 -2.31 5.21
CA ASN A 88 -14.68 -3.47 6.11
C ASN A 88 -13.92 -4.68 5.55
N SER A 89 -13.52 -4.64 4.28
CA SER A 89 -12.83 -5.77 3.66
C SER A 89 -11.42 -5.96 4.19
N PHE A 90 -10.78 -4.93 4.75
CA PHE A 90 -9.41 -4.98 5.26
C PHE A 90 -9.30 -4.47 6.68
N ARG A 91 -8.33 -5.03 7.41
CA ARG A 91 -7.89 -4.54 8.72
C ARG A 91 -6.37 -4.38 8.74
N TRP A 92 -5.90 -3.38 9.47
CA TRP A 92 -4.47 -3.21 9.77
C TRP A 92 -3.97 -4.34 10.67
N THR A 93 -2.71 -4.73 10.50
CA THR A 93 -2.06 -5.80 11.27
C THR A 93 -1.02 -5.28 12.26
N ASP A 94 -0.87 -3.97 12.40
CA ASP A 94 0.10 -3.33 13.30
C ASP A 94 -0.36 -3.28 14.77
N GLY A 95 -1.63 -3.63 15.05
CA GLY A 95 -2.19 -3.68 16.39
C GLY A 95 -2.51 -2.33 17.02
N SER A 96 -2.18 -1.22 16.36
CA SER A 96 -2.39 0.15 16.87
C SER A 96 -3.31 0.97 15.97
N THR A 97 -3.26 0.74 14.66
CA THR A 97 -4.15 1.42 13.72
C THR A 97 -5.55 0.82 13.77
N GLN A 98 -6.54 1.68 13.98
CA GLN A 98 -7.96 1.31 14.01
C GLN A 98 -8.74 2.02 12.90
N GLY A 99 -9.79 1.36 12.42
CA GLY A 99 -10.66 1.89 11.38
C GLY A 99 -10.06 1.86 9.98
N THR A 100 -10.85 2.33 9.01
CA THR A 100 -10.51 2.42 7.58
C THR A 100 -10.48 3.87 7.09
N GLN A 101 -10.40 4.82 8.02
CA GLN A 101 -10.27 6.23 7.70
C GLN A 101 -8.98 6.46 6.91
N GLY A 102 -9.06 7.27 5.86
CA GLY A 102 -7.95 7.51 4.93
C GLY A 102 -7.81 6.47 3.81
N LEU A 103 -8.48 5.31 3.85
CA LEU A 103 -8.43 4.35 2.74
C LEU A 103 -9.13 4.93 1.50
N LEU A 104 -8.35 5.39 0.52
CA LEU A 104 -8.85 5.81 -0.79
C LEU A 104 -8.52 4.73 -1.81
N TRP A 105 -9.55 4.05 -2.30
CA TRP A 105 -9.41 2.94 -3.23
C TRP A 105 -9.41 3.41 -4.68
N ASN A 106 -8.73 2.65 -5.55
CA ASN A 106 -8.97 2.77 -6.99
C ASN A 106 -10.40 2.35 -7.32
N THR A 107 -10.87 2.76 -8.50
CA THR A 107 -12.20 2.40 -8.98
C THR A 107 -12.41 0.89 -8.93
N ASN A 108 -13.55 0.47 -8.36
CA ASN A 108 -13.96 -0.92 -8.14
C ASN A 108 -13.16 -1.73 -7.11
N GLN A 109 -12.24 -1.12 -6.37
CA GLN A 109 -11.45 -1.82 -5.35
C GLN A 109 -12.03 -1.64 -3.92
N PRO A 110 -11.86 -2.61 -3.01
CA PRO A 110 -11.18 -3.90 -3.19
C PRO A 110 -12.09 -5.00 -3.76
N ASP A 111 -11.76 -5.55 -4.92
CA ASP A 111 -12.67 -6.46 -5.64
C ASP A 111 -12.54 -7.95 -5.28
N ASN A 112 -11.40 -8.37 -4.71
CA ASN A 112 -11.09 -9.77 -4.46
C ASN A 112 -11.24 -10.66 -5.71
N ALA A 113 -10.77 -10.18 -6.86
CA ALA A 113 -10.73 -10.94 -8.10
C ALA A 113 -9.78 -12.16 -8.03
N HIS A 114 -9.55 -12.78 -9.20
CA HIS A 114 -8.68 -13.96 -9.37
C HIS A 114 -9.03 -15.14 -8.45
N ALA A 115 -10.30 -15.54 -8.40
CA ALA A 115 -10.79 -16.58 -7.50
C ALA A 115 -10.58 -16.26 -6.00
N GLN A 116 -10.74 -14.99 -5.64
CA GLN A 116 -10.69 -14.50 -4.27
C GLN A 116 -9.32 -14.72 -3.60
N THR A 117 -8.24 -14.52 -4.35
CA THR A 117 -6.86 -14.69 -3.83
C THR A 117 -6.22 -13.38 -3.37
N GLN A 118 -6.88 -12.24 -3.55
CA GLN A 118 -6.31 -10.92 -3.26
C GLN A 118 -6.52 -10.52 -1.79
N GLN A 119 -5.70 -11.12 -0.92
CA GLN A 119 -5.86 -11.07 0.53
C GLN A 119 -5.08 -9.93 1.21
N CYS A 120 -4.53 -9.01 0.43
CA CYS A 120 -3.35 -8.25 0.80
C CYS A 120 -3.41 -6.85 0.15
N LEU A 121 -2.92 -5.80 0.80
CA LEU A 121 -3.14 -4.40 0.40
C LEU A 121 -1.87 -3.70 -0.11
N VAL A 122 -1.98 -2.97 -1.22
CA VAL A 122 -0.93 -2.06 -1.69
C VAL A 122 -1.44 -0.63 -1.89
N ALA A 123 -0.54 0.34 -1.83
CA ALA A 123 -0.75 1.71 -2.28
C ALA A 123 0.12 2.02 -3.50
N LEU A 124 -0.45 2.68 -4.50
CA LEU A 124 0.31 3.12 -5.67
C LEU A 124 1.02 4.46 -5.40
N ALA A 125 2.35 4.47 -5.46
CA ALA A 125 3.15 5.68 -5.53
C ALA A 125 3.54 5.98 -6.98
N SER A 126 3.41 7.22 -7.41
CA SER A 126 3.71 7.66 -8.78
C SER A 126 4.06 9.14 -8.83
N ARG A 127 4.98 9.52 -9.73
CA ARG A 127 5.28 10.93 -10.05
C ARG A 127 4.17 11.59 -10.87
N SER A 128 3.38 10.79 -11.58
CA SER A 128 2.21 11.23 -12.34
C SER A 128 0.94 11.00 -11.53
N GLN A 129 -0.07 11.86 -11.72
CA GLN A 129 -1.40 11.70 -11.09
C GLN A 129 -2.04 10.36 -11.44
N THR A 130 -1.78 9.85 -12.65
CA THR A 130 -2.18 8.52 -13.07
C THR A 130 -1.09 7.75 -13.78
N ILE A 131 -1.22 6.43 -13.76
CA ILE A 131 -0.49 5.52 -14.64
C ILE A 131 -1.49 4.68 -15.42
N GLN A 132 -1.01 4.14 -16.54
CA GLN A 132 -1.81 3.28 -17.41
C GLN A 132 -1.08 1.94 -17.58
N ASP A 133 -1.80 0.85 -17.32
CA ASP A 133 -1.48 -0.48 -17.83
C ASP A 133 -2.70 -1.02 -18.60
N GLN A 134 -3.16 -2.23 -18.31
CA GLN A 134 -4.47 -2.72 -18.74
C GLN A 134 -5.62 -1.83 -18.25
N TRP A 135 -5.42 -1.14 -17.12
CA TRP A 135 -6.38 -0.22 -16.50
C TRP A 135 -5.72 1.12 -16.18
N ARG A 136 -6.57 2.13 -15.95
CA ARG A 136 -6.13 3.42 -15.43
C ARG A 136 -6.06 3.35 -13.91
N TRP A 137 -4.92 3.70 -13.35
CA TRP A 137 -4.71 3.71 -11.90
C TRP A 137 -4.37 5.12 -11.43
N GLU A 138 -5.05 5.54 -10.38
CA GLU A 138 -4.84 6.85 -9.76
C GLU A 138 -3.73 6.72 -8.70
N ALA A 139 -2.81 7.67 -8.68
CA ALA A 139 -1.76 7.73 -7.67
C ALA A 139 -2.36 7.96 -6.27
N ASN A 140 -1.65 7.50 -5.24
CA ASN A 140 -2.09 7.60 -3.84
C ASN A 140 -3.48 6.96 -3.63
N ARG A 141 -3.72 5.84 -4.32
CA ARG A 141 -4.89 4.99 -4.15
C ARG A 141 -4.48 3.54 -3.88
N LEU A 142 -5.39 2.84 -3.24
CA LEU A 142 -5.24 1.47 -2.80
C LEU A 142 -5.73 0.47 -3.85
N ASP A 143 -5.16 -0.73 -3.78
CA ASP A 143 -5.57 -1.92 -4.52
C ASP A 143 -5.35 -3.14 -3.65
N ASP A 144 -6.21 -4.16 -3.75
CA ASP A 144 -5.93 -5.46 -3.17
C ASP A 144 -5.23 -6.37 -4.18
N VAL A 145 -4.32 -7.19 -3.69
CA VAL A 145 -3.48 -8.05 -4.51
C VAL A 145 -3.22 -9.37 -3.79
N ALA A 146 -2.76 -10.39 -4.52
CA ALA A 146 -2.36 -11.65 -3.89
C ALA A 146 -1.17 -11.43 -2.95
N CYS A 147 -1.21 -12.05 -1.76
CA CYS A 147 -0.06 -12.02 -0.86
C CYS A 147 1.12 -12.76 -1.51
N GLY A 148 2.26 -12.07 -1.66
CA GLY A 148 3.45 -12.62 -2.31
C GLY A 148 3.44 -12.61 -3.85
N GLY A 149 2.44 -11.98 -4.49
CA GLY A 149 2.37 -11.91 -5.95
C GLY A 149 3.28 -10.84 -6.57
N THR A 150 3.76 -11.09 -7.79
CA THR A 150 4.46 -10.11 -8.66
C THR A 150 3.45 -9.21 -9.38
N VAL A 151 2.71 -8.40 -8.63
CA VAL A 151 1.71 -7.49 -9.21
C VAL A 151 2.40 -6.55 -10.18
N GLY A 152 1.99 -6.56 -11.46
CA GLY A 152 2.56 -5.69 -12.48
C GLY A 152 4.07 -5.87 -12.65
N GLU A 153 4.57 -7.12 -12.57
CA GLU A 153 5.98 -7.50 -12.73
C GLU A 153 6.69 -6.69 -13.82
N ASN A 154 7.81 -6.05 -13.46
CA ASN A 154 8.59 -5.11 -14.30
C ASN A 154 7.82 -3.90 -14.87
N GLY A 155 6.53 -3.75 -14.56
CA GLY A 155 5.65 -2.68 -15.01
C GLY A 155 5.51 -1.51 -14.02
N PRO A 156 4.60 -0.57 -14.32
CA PRO A 156 4.42 0.65 -13.54
C PRO A 156 3.77 0.40 -12.17
N ARG A 157 3.14 -0.78 -11.96
CA ARG A 157 2.52 -1.22 -10.71
C ARG A 157 3.35 -2.23 -9.93
N ALA A 158 4.54 -2.58 -10.42
CA ALA A 158 5.46 -3.47 -9.74
C ALA A 158 5.56 -3.09 -8.26
N ILE A 159 5.53 -4.08 -7.39
CA ILE A 159 5.75 -3.88 -5.97
C ILE A 159 7.23 -3.55 -5.77
N ARG A 160 7.52 -2.38 -5.22
CA ARG A 160 8.89 -1.85 -5.10
C ARG A 160 9.29 -1.50 -3.68
N ALA A 161 8.35 -1.52 -2.75
CA ALA A 161 8.60 -1.18 -1.37
C ALA A 161 7.56 -1.78 -0.43
N TYR A 162 7.82 -1.72 0.87
CA TYR A 162 6.86 -2.02 1.93
C TYR A 162 6.88 -0.91 2.99
N ALA A 163 5.72 -0.67 3.59
CA ALA A 163 5.54 0.28 4.67
C ALA A 163 5.82 -0.37 6.03
N CYS A 164 6.54 0.37 6.88
CA CYS A 164 6.78 0.03 8.27
C CYS A 164 5.90 0.87 9.21
N GLY A 165 5.14 0.19 10.07
CA GLY A 165 4.34 0.79 11.12
C GLY A 165 5.17 1.25 12.33
N LYS A 166 4.56 2.10 13.16
CA LYS A 166 5.14 2.58 14.43
C LYS A 166 5.12 1.45 15.46
N ARG A 167 6.13 1.38 16.34
CA ARG A 167 6.03 0.53 17.55
C ARG A 167 4.94 1.13 18.46
N ALA A 168 4.03 0.27 18.93
CA ALA A 168 3.04 0.61 19.94
C ALA A 168 3.69 0.82 21.32
#